data_AF-A0ABD1IWD0-F1
#
_entry.id   AF-A0ABD1IWD0-F1
#
_cell.length_a   1.000
_cell.length_b   1.000
_cell.length_c   1.000
_cell.angle_alpha   90.00
_cell.angle_beta   90.00
_cell.angle_gamma   90.00
#
_symmetry.space_group_name_H-M   'P 1'
#
loop_
_entity.id
_entity.type
_entity.pdbx_description
1 polymer ?
#
loop_
_entity_poly.entity_id
_entity_poly.type
_entity_poly.pdbx_seq_one_letter_code
_entity_poly.pdbx_strand_id
1 'polypeptide(L)'
;MGQFLRKPWNHTCNFLPVLIDILESLSHEEFRKFLSIVSDMSGRYRLPEGKLDGRGRADVATLMNKAWPERLCLTNTRDLLKMIPRNDLERELRPYLRSIGERW
;
A
#
# COMPACT_ATOMS: atom_id res chain seq x y z
N MET A 1 19.17 7.40 -30.05
CA MET A 1 19.25 6.77 -28.71
C MET A 1 18.86 7.83 -27.68
N GLY A 2 17.58 7.91 -27.35
CA GLY A 2 17.05 8.93 -26.44
C GLY A 2 17.39 8.55 -25.00
N GLN A 3 18.19 9.40 -24.34
CA GLN A 3 18.51 9.27 -22.93
C GLN A 3 17.22 9.41 -22.13
N PHE A 4 16.76 8.31 -21.54
CA PHE A 4 15.73 8.33 -20.52
C PHE A 4 16.27 9.11 -19.33
N LEU A 5 15.94 10.40 -19.28
CA LEU A 5 16.00 11.23 -18.09
C LEU A 5 15.23 10.51 -16.97
N ARG A 6 15.94 9.69 -16.20
CA ARG A 6 15.46 9.17 -14.92
C ARG A 6 15.32 10.39 -14.03
N LYS A 7 14.11 10.97 -13.99
CA LYS A 7 13.79 11.98 -12.98
C LYS A 7 14.04 11.35 -11.60
N PRO A 8 14.76 12.02 -10.69
CA PRO A 8 14.84 11.57 -9.31
C PRO A 8 13.45 11.74 -8.73
N TRP A 9 12.78 10.64 -8.40
CA TRP A 9 11.49 10.64 -7.73
C TRP A 9 11.69 11.12 -6.28
N ASN A 10 11.91 12.42 -6.10
CA ASN A 10 11.88 13.11 -4.80
C ASN A 10 10.53 13.82 -4.63
N HIS A 11 9.44 13.11 -4.84
CA HIS A 11 8.14 13.50 -4.32
C HIS A 11 7.87 12.64 -3.10
N THR A 12 8.31 13.08 -1.93
CA THR A 12 7.86 12.54 -0.65
C THR A 12 6.41 12.96 -0.42
N CYS A 13 5.48 12.32 -1.13
CA CYS A 13 4.12 12.23 -0.62
C CYS A 13 4.18 11.24 0.55
N ASN A 14 4.04 11.76 1.76
CA ASN A 14 4.16 10.98 2.99
C ASN A 14 2.88 10.13 3.16
N PHE A 15 2.72 9.09 2.33
CA PHE A 15 1.60 8.14 2.41
C PHE A 15 1.79 7.14 3.55
N LEU A 16 3.03 6.91 3.98
CA LEU A 16 3.35 5.94 5.03
C LEU A 16 2.54 6.16 6.34
N PRO A 17 2.43 7.39 6.90
CA PRO A 17 1.58 7.62 8.08
C PRO A 17 0.13 7.18 7.87
N VAL A 18 -0.48 7.54 6.73
CA VAL A 18 -1.87 7.17 6.43
C VAL A 18 -2.02 5.67 6.21
N LEU A 19 -1.03 5.02 5.60
CA LEU A 19 -1.01 3.58 5.48
C LEU A 19 -0.97 2.90 6.86
N ILE A 20 -0.19 3.45 7.79
CA ILE A 20 -0.15 2.95 9.18
C ILE A 20 -1.53 3.08 9.82
N ASP A 21 -2.14 4.27 9.76
CA ASP A 21 -3.46 4.54 10.36
C ASP A 21 -4.55 3.63 9.77
N ILE A 22 -4.51 3.37 8.46
CA ILE A 22 -5.40 2.43 7.78
C ILE A 22 -5.21 1.02 8.33
N LEU A 23 -3.98 0.53 8.44
CA LEU A 23 -3.71 -0.81 8.93
C LEU A 23 -4.05 -0.95 10.43
N GLU A 24 -3.86 0.09 11.23
CA GLU A 24 -4.28 0.18 12.64
C GLU A 24 -5.79 0.16 12.81
N SER A 25 -6.51 0.74 11.85
CA SER A 25 -7.98 0.71 11.83
C SER A 25 -8.56 -0.66 11.47
N LEU A 26 -7.75 -1.60 10.97
CA LEU A 26 -8.17 -2.97 10.67
C LEU A 26 -8.26 -3.81 11.95
N SER A 27 -9.34 -4.59 12.08
CA SER A 27 -9.43 -5.63 13.09
C SER A 27 -8.32 -6.68 12.91
N HIS A 28 -8.07 -7.52 13.92
CA HIS A 28 -7.05 -8.57 13.80
C HIS A 28 -7.33 -9.52 12.62
N GLU A 29 -8.59 -9.90 12.41
CA GLU A 29 -8.99 -10.77 11.31
C GLU A 29 -8.87 -10.09 9.94
N GLU A 30 -9.28 -8.82 9.85
CA GLU A 30 -9.14 -8.02 8.63
C GLU A 30 -7.66 -7.84 8.25
N PHE A 31 -6.81 -7.56 9.24
CA PHE A 31 -5.38 -7.44 9.04
C PHE A 31 -4.77 -8.77 8.60
N ARG A 32 -5.17 -9.90 9.20
CA ARG A 32 -4.70 -11.23 8.77
C ARG A 32 -5.10 -11.53 7.31
N LYS A 33 -6.34 -11.22 6.92
CA LYS A 33 -6.80 -11.35 5.52
C LYS A 33 -6.00 -10.43 4.60
N PHE A 34 -5.76 -9.18 5.01
CA PHE A 34 -4.93 -8.23 4.28
C PHE A 34 -3.54 -8.81 4.00
N LEU A 35 -2.86 -9.35 5.01
CA LEU A 35 -1.53 -9.96 4.86
C LEU A 35 -1.56 -11.16 3.91
N SER A 36 -2.57 -12.02 4.02
CA SER A 36 -2.73 -13.18 3.14
C SER A 36 -2.87 -12.77 1.67
N ILE A 37 -3.64 -11.72 1.37
CA ILE A 37 -3.79 -11.25 -0.01
C ILE A 37 -2.46 -10.64 -0.49
N VAL A 38 -1.79 -9.84 0.34
CA VAL A 38 -0.49 -9.24 0.03
C VAL A 38 0.57 -10.30 -0.27
N SER A 39 0.58 -11.42 0.47
CA SER A 39 1.52 -12.53 0.23
C SER A 39 1.23 -13.34 -1.02
N ASP A 40 -0.03 -13.35 -1.45
CA ASP A 40 -0.49 -14.07 -2.65
C ASP A 40 -0.37 -13.23 -3.93
N MET A 41 -0.11 -11.93 -3.82
CA MET A 41 0.13 -11.07 -4.98
C MET A 41 1.30 -11.62 -5.83
N SER A 42 1.05 -11.83 -7.12
CA SER A 42 2.07 -12.28 -8.06
C SER A 42 2.98 -11.13 -8.53
N GLY A 43 4.23 -11.44 -8.86
CA GLY A 43 5.15 -10.55 -9.57
C GLY A 43 6.29 -9.97 -8.72
N ARG A 44 7.04 -9.03 -9.31
CA ARG A 44 8.29 -8.45 -8.76
C ARG A 44 8.12 -7.68 -7.43
N TYR A 45 6.88 -7.39 -7.05
CA TYR A 45 6.51 -6.61 -5.88
C TYR A 45 5.88 -7.48 -4.78
N ARG A 46 5.90 -8.80 -4.94
CA ARG A 46 5.39 -9.75 -3.94
C ARG A 46 6.13 -9.58 -2.61
N LEU A 47 5.38 -9.56 -1.52
CA LEU A 47 5.89 -9.62 -0.15
C LEU A 47 5.63 -11.02 0.41
N PRO A 48 6.62 -11.92 0.45
CA PRO A 48 6.41 -13.30 0.92
C PRO A 48 5.84 -13.35 2.33
N GLU A 49 5.02 -14.36 2.63
CA GLU A 49 4.40 -14.56 3.95
C GLU A 49 5.44 -14.53 5.07
N GLY A 50 6.58 -15.21 4.93
CA GLY A 50 7.66 -15.19 5.92
C GLY A 50 8.31 -13.82 6.16
N LYS A 51 8.05 -12.81 5.30
CA LYS A 51 8.43 -11.42 5.56
C LYS A 51 7.34 -10.62 6.29
N LEU A 52 6.11 -11.11 6.33
CA LEU A 52 4.95 -10.46 6.94
C LEU A 52 4.58 -11.07 8.29
N ASP A 53 4.81 -12.37 8.45
CA ASP A 53 4.45 -13.13 9.64
C ASP A 53 5.11 -12.56 10.90
N GLY A 54 4.34 -12.49 11.98
CA GLY A 54 4.74 -11.91 13.26
C GLY A 54 5.02 -10.40 13.28
N ARG A 55 4.86 -9.67 12.15
CA ARG A 55 5.14 -8.22 12.11
C ARG A 55 3.97 -7.37 12.57
N GLY A 56 4.32 -6.23 13.17
CA GLY A 56 3.35 -5.19 13.50
C GLY A 56 2.82 -4.47 12.26
N ARG A 57 1.67 -3.81 12.39
CA ARG A 57 1.02 -3.04 11.32
C ARG A 57 1.93 -1.95 10.75
N ALA A 58 2.64 -1.22 11.61
CA ALA A 58 3.59 -0.20 11.19
C ALA A 58 4.79 -0.77 10.42
N ASP A 59 5.27 -1.95 10.80
CA ASP A 59 6.35 -2.64 10.09
C ASP A 59 5.90 -3.10 8.71
N VAL A 60 4.68 -3.63 8.60
CA VAL A 60 4.07 -4.03 7.34
C VAL A 60 3.87 -2.83 6.42
N ALA A 61 3.34 -1.71 6.93
CA ALA A 61 3.22 -0.47 6.17
C ALA A 61 4.58 0.00 5.64
N THR A 62 5.61 -0.06 6.49
CA THR A 62 6.99 0.30 6.10
C THR A 62 7.54 -0.63 5.02
N LEU A 63 7.27 -1.93 5.10
CA LEU A 63 7.66 -2.90 4.08
C LEU A 63 6.97 -2.64 2.74
N MET A 64 5.67 -2.39 2.75
CA MET A 64 4.91 -2.06 1.54
C MET A 64 5.46 -0.78 0.89
N ASN A 65 5.67 0.27 1.68
CA ASN A 65 6.21 1.53 1.20
C ASN A 65 7.65 1.41 0.65
N LYS A 66 8.44 0.46 1.16
CA LYS A 66 9.79 0.18 0.66
C LYS A 66 9.80 -0.72 -0.58
N ALA A 67 8.88 -1.67 -0.65
CA ALA A 67 8.83 -2.64 -1.74
C ALA A 67 8.13 -2.09 -2.98
N TRP A 68 7.14 -1.20 -2.80
CA TRP A 68 6.28 -0.74 -3.87
C TRP A 68 6.58 0.71 -4.25
N PRO A 69 6.64 1.04 -5.56
CA PRO A 69 6.53 2.41 -6.01
C PRO A 69 5.26 3.06 -5.44
N GLU A 70 5.36 4.32 -5.07
CA GLU A 70 4.27 5.05 -4.38
C GLU A 70 2.90 4.88 -5.05
N ARG A 71 2.83 5.07 -6.37
CA ARG A 71 1.60 4.90 -7.16
C ARG A 71 1.00 3.51 -6.96
N LEU A 72 1.84 2.47 -7.00
CA LEU A 72 1.40 1.09 -6.79
C LEU A 72 1.00 0.86 -5.33
N CYS A 73 1.69 1.48 -4.38
CA CYS A 73 1.34 1.35 -2.96
C CYS A 73 -0.06 1.89 -2.68
N LEU A 74 -0.40 3.05 -3.24
CA LEU A 74 -1.72 3.67 -3.13
C LEU A 74 -2.81 2.83 -3.81
N THR A 75 -2.60 2.44 -5.07
CA THR A 75 -3.63 1.68 -5.81
C THR A 75 -3.83 0.29 -5.23
N ASN A 76 -2.76 -0.40 -4.84
CA ASN A 76 -2.86 -1.72 -4.21
C ASN A 76 -3.56 -1.62 -2.86
N THR A 77 -3.21 -0.64 -2.02
CA THR A 77 -3.89 -0.46 -0.73
C THR A 77 -5.39 -0.23 -0.92
N ARG A 78 -5.78 0.63 -1.87
CA ARG A 78 -7.20 0.85 -2.23
C ARG A 78 -7.88 -0.46 -2.62
N ASP A 79 -7.27 -1.23 -3.52
CA ASP A 79 -7.88 -2.44 -4.05
C ASP A 79 -7.95 -3.54 -2.99
N LEU A 80 -6.96 -3.63 -2.11
CA LEU A 80 -6.96 -4.53 -0.95
C LEU A 80 -8.08 -4.19 0.04
N LEU A 81 -8.29 -2.90 0.34
CA LEU A 81 -9.39 -2.48 1.23
C LEU A 81 -10.77 -2.88 0.67
N LYS A 82 -10.94 -2.86 -0.66
CA LYS A 82 -12.16 -3.35 -1.32
C LYS A 82 -12.34 -4.86 -1.16
N MET A 83 -11.25 -5.62 -1.12
CA MET A 83 -11.27 -7.07 -0.92
C MET A 83 -11.57 -7.48 0.53
N ILE A 84 -11.23 -6.65 1.52
CA ILE A 84 -11.54 -6.88 2.95
C ILE A 84 -12.76 -6.06 3.45
N PRO A 85 -13.79 -5.91 2.59
CA PRO A 85 -14.87 -4.91 2.67
C PRO A 85 -14.68 -3.58 3.45
N ARG A 86 -13.46 -3.03 3.58
CA ARG A 86 -13.18 -1.77 4.32
C ARG A 86 -13.26 -0.53 3.42
N ASN A 87 -14.35 -0.39 2.68
CA ASN A 87 -14.61 0.76 1.81
C ASN A 87 -14.77 2.08 2.60
N ASP A 88 -15.08 1.99 3.89
CA ASP A 88 -15.12 3.13 4.82
C ASP A 88 -13.78 3.88 4.87
N LEU A 89 -12.67 3.14 4.80
CA LEU A 89 -11.31 3.67 4.85
C LEU A 89 -10.81 4.23 3.50
N GLU A 90 -11.56 4.05 2.40
CA GLU A 90 -11.18 4.60 1.10
C GLU A 90 -11.12 6.14 1.13
N ARG A 91 -11.90 6.78 2.03
CA ARG A 91 -11.90 8.23 2.21
C ARG A 91 -10.53 8.79 2.59
N GLU A 92 -9.77 8.06 3.41
CA GLU A 92 -8.42 8.44 3.84
C GLU A 92 -7.42 8.40 2.67
N LEU A 93 -7.67 7.54 1.67
CA LEU A 93 -6.82 7.44 0.49
C LEU A 93 -7.06 8.58 -0.51
N ARG A 94 -8.29 9.09 -0.61
CA ARG A 94 -8.74 10.02 -1.69
C ARG A 94 -7.80 11.19 -1.95
N PRO A 95 -7.23 11.90 -0.95
CA PRO A 95 -6.33 13.02 -1.22
C PRO A 95 -5.06 12.60 -1.99
N TYR A 96 -4.44 11.49 -1.59
CA TYR A 96 -3.22 10.94 -2.20
C TYR A 96 -3.50 10.35 -3.58
N LEU A 97 -4.62 9.67 -3.65
CA LEU A 97 -5.14 9.07 -4.86
C LEU A 97 -5.42 10.15 -5.93
N ARG A 98 -5.94 11.33 -5.55
CA ARG A 98 -6.06 12.49 -6.45
C ARG A 98 -4.71 13.10 -6.84
N SER A 99 -3.72 13.12 -5.95
CA SER A 99 -2.41 13.73 -6.23
C SER A 99 -1.63 12.97 -7.32
N ILE A 100 -1.85 11.67 -7.45
CA ILE A 100 -1.27 10.83 -8.53
C ILE A 100 -2.08 10.83 -9.83
N GLY A 101 -3.11 11.68 -9.93
CA GLY A 101 -3.93 11.84 -11.13
C GLY A 101 -4.92 10.70 -11.39
N GLU A 102 -5.10 9.78 -10.44
CA GLU A 102 -6.17 8.79 -10.50
C GLU A 102 -7.52 9.51 -10.31
N ARG A 103 -8.46 9.24 -11.22
CA ARG A 103 -9.81 9.81 -11.23
C ARG A 103 -10.80 8.65 -11.09
N TRP A 104 -11.76 8.83 -10.20
CA TRP A 104 -12.91 7.94 -9.94
C TRP A 104 -14.17 8.70 -10.27
#